data_AF-A0A850SJ75-F1
#
_entry.id   AF-A0A850SJ75-F1
#
_cell.length_a   1.000
_cell.length_b   1.000
_cell.length_c   1.000
_cell.angle_alpha   90.00
_cell.angle_beta   90.00
_cell.angle_gamma   90.00
#
_symmetry.space_group_name_H-M   'P 1'
#
loop_
_entity.id
_entity.type
_entity.pdbx_description
1 polymer ?
#
loop_
_entity_poly.entity_id
_entity_poly.type
_entity_poly.pdbx_seq_one_letter_code
_entity_poly.pdbx_strand_id
1 'polypeptide(L)' 'MQAAAQVSDAKRETAKNLYLGDMPEEFIAMQLDLDIPTVIRILKEAGVYP' A
#
# COMPACT_ATOMS: atom_id res chain seq x y z
N MET A 1 11.46 -20.56 5.67
CA MET A 1 10.86 -19.86 4.52
C MET A 1 9.93 -18.80 5.07
N GLN A 2 10.26 -17.52 4.93
CA GLN A 2 9.32 -16.44 5.28
C GLN A 2 8.20 -16.47 4.24
N ALA A 3 6.99 -16.86 4.66
CA ALA A 3 5.81 -16.64 3.86
C ALA A 3 5.63 -15.13 3.78
N ALA A 4 5.89 -14.53 2.62
CA ALA A 4 5.49 -13.16 2.35
C ALA A 4 3.97 -13.11 2.56
N ALA A 5 3.53 -12.49 3.66
CA ALA A 5 2.12 -12.35 3.96
C ALA A 5 1.46 -11.65 2.77
N GLN A 6 0.62 -12.36 2.04
CA GLN A 6 -0.05 -11.84 0.87
C GLN A 6 -0.97 -10.71 1.36
N VAL A 7 -0.66 -9.47 0.98
CA VAL A 7 -1.51 -8.31 1.33
C VAL A 7 -2.88 -8.53 0.71
N SER A 8 -3.93 -8.51 1.54
CA SER A 8 -5.31 -8.72 1.10
C SER A 8 -5.76 -7.66 0.09
N ASP A 9 -6.69 -8.03 -0.78
CA ASP A 9 -7.23 -7.11 -1.80
C ASP A 9 -7.87 -5.87 -1.17
N ALA A 10 -8.55 -6.03 -0.04
CA ALA A 10 -9.11 -4.91 0.72
C ALA A 10 -8.04 -3.91 1.20
N LYS A 11 -6.89 -4.39 1.69
CA LYS A 11 -5.77 -3.51 2.08
C LYS A 11 -5.17 -2.81 0.85
N ARG A 12 -5.07 -3.51 -0.29
CA ARG A 12 -4.57 -2.94 -1.55
C ARG A 12 -5.45 -1.81 -2.05
N GLU A 13 -6.76 -2.03 -2.06
CA GLU A 13 -7.75 -1.03 -2.46
C GLU A 13 -7.74 0.17 -1.50
N THR A 14 -7.64 -0.09 -0.19
CA THR A 14 -7.55 0.97 0.82
C THR A 14 -6.30 1.81 0.63
N ALA A 15 -5.12 1.20 0.41
CA ALA A 15 -3.88 1.92 0.14
C ALA A 15 -4.01 2.84 -1.08
N LYS A 16 -4.60 2.33 -2.17
CA LYS A 16 -4.86 3.12 -3.38
C LYS A 16 -5.78 4.31 -3.09
N ASN A 17 -6.90 4.10 -2.40
CA ASN A 17 -7.87 5.15 -2.12
C ASN A 17 -7.28 6.25 -1.22
N LEU A 18 -6.47 5.87 -0.22
CA LEU A 18 -5.77 6.83 0.64
C LEU A 18 -4.76 7.66 -0.17
N TYR A 19 -3.97 7.01 -1.04
CA TYR A 19 -2.99 7.70 -1.88
C TYR A 19 -3.64 8.68 -2.86
N LEU A 20 -4.73 8.27 -3.51
CA LEU A 20 -5.53 9.15 -4.39
C LEU A 20 -6.22 10.30 -3.63
N GLY A 21 -6.33 10.20 -2.31
CA GLY A 21 -6.77 11.26 -1.41
C GLY A 21 -5.63 12.13 -0.88
N ASP A 22 -4.49 12.17 -1.58
CA ASP A 22 -3.29 12.95 -1.24
C ASP A 22 -2.62 12.56 0.10
N MET A 23 -2.87 11.35 0.60
CA MET A 23 -2.17 10.84 1.78
C MET A 23 -0.76 10.35 1.41
N PRO A 24 0.30 10.84 2.08
CA PRO A 24 1.65 10.33 1.85
C PRO A 24 1.81 8.86 2.26
N GLU A 25 2.70 8.16 1.58
CA GLU A 25 2.90 6.70 1.68
C GLU A 25 3.33 6.27 3.09
N GLU A 26 4.07 7.13 3.79
CA GLU A 26 4.48 6.91 5.18
C GLU A 26 3.29 6.78 6.14
N PHE A 27 2.27 7.61 5.95
CA PHE A 27 1.05 7.57 6.75
C PHE A 27 0.18 6.37 6.38
N ILE A 28 0.11 6.03 5.09
CA ILE A 28 -0.60 4.84 4.60
C ILE A 28 0.04 3.57 5.18
N ALA A 29 1.37 3.49 5.16
CA ALA A 29 2.15 2.38 5.72
C ALA A 29 1.84 2.18 7.20
N MET A 30 1.88 3.27 7.97
CA MET A 30 1.53 3.26 9.39
C MET A 30 0.08 2.85 9.64
N GLN A 31 -0.88 3.40 8.89
CA GLN A 31 -2.31 3.13 9.08
C GLN A 31 -2.70 1.69 8.71
N LEU A 32 -2.05 1.12 7.71
CA LEU A 32 -2.34 -0.24 7.23
C LEU A 32 -1.46 -1.33 7.84
N ASP A 33 -0.56 -0.96 8.76
CA ASP A 33 0.44 -1.85 9.34
C ASP A 33 1.24 -2.57 8.24
N LEU A 34 1.81 -1.77 7.34
CA LEU A 34 2.63 -2.19 6.22
C LEU A 34 3.95 -1.43 6.25
N ASP A 35 5.00 -2.01 5.67
CA ASP A 35 6.22 -1.27 5.37
C ASP A 35 6.02 -0.37 4.13
N ILE A 36 6.73 0.75 4.08
CA ILE A 36 6.67 1.71 2.96
C ILE A 36 6.97 1.03 1.60
N PRO A 37 8.00 0.17 1.47
CA PRO A 37 8.23 -0.58 0.22
C PRO A 37 7.01 -1.39 -0.25
N THR A 38 6.29 -2.04 0.67
CA THR A 38 5.05 -2.75 0.36
C THR A 38 3.96 -1.82 -0.15
N VAL A 39 3.78 -0.65 0.46
CA VAL A 39 2.82 0.36 -0.02
C VAL A 39 3.20 0.83 -1.43
N ILE A 40 4.46 1.19 -1.68
CA ILE A 40 4.93 1.62 -3.01
C ILE A 40 4.68 0.52 -4.05
N ARG A 41 4.96 -0.75 -3.72
CA ARG A 41 4.68 -1.88 -4.62
C ARG A 41 3.20 -1.96 -4.99
N ILE A 42 2.31 -1.83 -4.01
CA ILE A 42 0.85 -1.84 -4.24
C ILE A 42 0.44 -0.69 -5.16
N LEU A 43 0.93 0.52 -4.92
CA LEU A 43 0.57 1.70 -5.69
C LEU A 43 1.11 1.63 -7.14
N LYS A 44 2.30 1.06 -7.34
CA LYS A 44 2.86 0.75 -8.67
C LYS A 44 2.05 -0.31 -9.41
N GLU A 45 1.70 -1.40 -8.74
CA GLU A 45 0.82 -2.45 -9.31
C GLU A 45 -0.57 -1.89 -9.67
N ALA A 46 -1.04 -0.87 -8.96
CA ALA A 46 -2.29 -0.17 -9.24
C ALA A 46 -2.18 0.92 -10.31
N GLY A 47 -0.97 1.25 -10.80
CA GLY A 47 -0.74 2.27 -11.83
C GLY A 47 -0.99 3.71 -11.38
N VAL A 48 -0.95 3.98 -10.07
CA VAL A 48 -1.19 5.33 -9.52
C VAL A 48 0.08 5.98 -9.00
N TYR A 49 1.13 5.20 -8.74
CA TYR A 49 2.44 5.70 -8.30
C TYR A 49 3.33 6.01 -9.52
N PRO A 50 3.98 7.19 -9.59
CA PRO A 50 4.85 7.56 -10.70
C PRO A 50 6.14 6.70 -10.81
#